data_AF-A0A4Y8SLN4-F1
#
_entry.id   AF-A0A4Y8SLN4-F1
#
_cell.length_a   1.000
_cell.length_b   1.000
_cell.length_c   1.000
_cell.angle_alpha   90.00
_cell.angle_beta   90.00
_cell.angle_gamma   90.00
#
_symmetry.space_group_name_H-M   'P 1'
#
loop_
_entity.id
_entity.type
_entity.pdbx_description
1 polymer ?
#
loop_
_entity_poly.entity_id
_entity_poly.type
_entity_poly.pdbx_seq_one_letter_code
_entity_poly.pdbx_strand_id
1 'polypeptide(L)'
;MKKVDLMKVINLILLSFFIQSSKAQNLRRDSSIHLDIEFGEHFKKDKVDLFINDSLIFKNAILTSNKYYGLTYVWVTVEKKNGRYFISTSETKTSYPITIDSEVGKINLRYHGKLKKFEIKSVRGKYVVFNTGRHSEITCTQTVRPPLFD
;
A
#
# COMPACT_ATOMS: atom_id res chain seq x y z
N MET A 1 -68.91 -16.58 3.19
CA MET A 1 -67.59 -16.67 2.52
C MET A 1 -67.30 -15.36 1.81
N LYS A 2 -66.29 -14.60 2.25
CA LYS A 2 -65.93 -13.30 1.64
C LYS A 2 -65.13 -13.57 0.35
N LYS A 3 -65.58 -13.03 -0.79
CA LYS A 3 -64.80 -13.00 -2.03
C LYS A 3 -63.53 -12.18 -1.77
N VAL A 4 -62.41 -12.87 -1.55
CA VAL A 4 -61.11 -12.22 -1.56
C VAL A 4 -60.90 -11.74 -2.99
N ASP A 5 -60.71 -10.44 -3.13
CA ASP A 5 -60.58 -9.73 -4.40
C ASP A 5 -59.38 -10.32 -5.17
N LEU A 6 -59.66 -11.11 -6.22
CA LEU A 6 -58.66 -11.88 -6.97
C LEU A 6 -57.52 -10.96 -7.47
N MET A 7 -57.84 -9.70 -7.77
CA MET A 7 -56.88 -8.66 -8.13
C MET A 7 -55.84 -8.37 -7.04
N LYS A 8 -56.23 -8.40 -5.76
CA LYS A 8 -55.30 -8.15 -4.63
C LYS A 8 -54.32 -9.30 -4.46
N VAL A 9 -54.74 -10.53 -4.74
CA VAL A 9 -53.89 -11.72 -4.66
C VAL A 9 -52.88 -11.73 -5.79
N ILE A 10 -53.29 -11.38 -7.01
CA ILE A 10 -52.41 -11.28 -8.18
C ILE A 10 -51.34 -10.19 -7.98
N ASN A 11 -51.73 -9.03 -7.45
CA ASN A 11 -50.79 -7.93 -7.23
C ASN A 11 -49.75 -8.26 -6.13
N LEU A 12 -50.12 -9.07 -5.14
CA LEU A 12 -49.22 -9.53 -4.08
C LEU A 12 -48.20 -10.57 -4.60
N ILE A 13 -48.60 -11.42 -5.54
CA ILE A 13 -47.70 -12.40 -6.19
C ILE A 13 -46.72 -11.70 -7.12
N LEU A 14 -47.15 -10.67 -7.86
CA LEU A 14 -46.24 -9.89 -8.72
C LEU A 14 -45.17 -9.12 -7.92
N LEU A 15 -45.50 -8.69 -6.70
CA LEU A 15 -44.55 -7.98 -5.83
C LEU A 15 -43.43 -8.90 -5.31
N SER A 16 -43.69 -10.21 -5.14
CA SER A 16 -42.67 -11.15 -4.65
C SER A 16 -41.66 -11.58 -5.72
N PHE A 17 -41.96 -11.40 -7.01
CA PHE A 17 -41.02 -11.65 -8.11
C PHE A 17 -39.97 -10.54 -8.32
N PHE A 18 -40.14 -9.36 -7.72
CA PHE A 18 -39.15 -8.26 -7.81
C PHE A 18 -38.09 -8.25 -6.70
N ILE A 19 -38.11 -9.21 -5.76
CA ILE A 19 -37.21 -9.22 -4.59
C ILE A 19 -36.01 -10.18 -4.78
N GLN A 20 -35.91 -10.91 -5.89
CA GLN A 20 -34.73 -11.69 -6.25
C GLN A 20 -34.08 -11.01 -7.47
N SER A 21 -32.85 -10.49 -7.46
CA SER A 21 -31.70 -10.93 -6.70
C SER A 21 -30.65 -9.81 -6.65
N SER A 22 -30.49 -9.15 -5.51
CA SER A 22 -29.23 -8.51 -5.16
C SER A 22 -28.22 -9.63 -4.89
N LYS A 23 -27.61 -10.16 -5.94
CA LYS A 23 -26.38 -10.94 -5.76
C LYS A 23 -25.37 -9.97 -5.20
N ALA A 24 -25.17 -10.01 -3.88
CA ALA A 24 -23.99 -9.45 -3.26
C ALA A 24 -22.81 -10.17 -3.93
N GLN A 25 -22.23 -9.52 -4.93
CA GLN A 25 -20.96 -9.96 -5.48
C GLN A 25 -19.99 -9.86 -4.31
N ASN A 26 -19.68 -11.02 -3.75
CA ASN A 26 -18.55 -11.19 -2.86
C ASN A 26 -17.32 -11.06 -3.75
N LEU A 27 -17.07 -9.83 -4.22
CA LEU A 27 -15.80 -9.42 -4.76
C LEU A 27 -14.83 -9.74 -3.63
N ARG A 28 -14.13 -10.87 -3.76
CA ARG A 28 -12.89 -11.08 -3.04
C ARG A 28 -12.15 -9.77 -3.18
N ARG A 29 -12.06 -9.03 -2.09
CA ARG A 29 -11.26 -7.82 -2.00
C ARG A 29 -9.90 -8.28 -2.50
N ASP A 30 -9.55 -7.92 -3.73
CA ASP A 30 -8.22 -8.18 -4.24
C ASP A 30 -7.33 -7.57 -3.17
N SER A 31 -6.61 -8.41 -2.43
CA SER A 31 -5.64 -7.98 -1.43
C SER A 31 -4.48 -7.39 -2.22
N SER A 32 -4.78 -6.30 -2.93
CA SER A 32 -3.87 -5.56 -3.74
C SER A 32 -2.87 -4.99 -2.77
N ILE A 33 -1.61 -5.37 -2.96
CA ILE A 33 -0.51 -4.77 -2.25
C ILE A 33 -0.54 -3.29 -2.63
N HIS A 34 -0.94 -2.49 -1.66
CA HIS A 34 -0.76 -1.06 -1.65
C HIS A 34 0.25 -0.80 -0.54
N LEU A 35 1.44 -0.34 -0.92
CA LEU A 35 2.52 -0.06 0.02
C LEU A 35 2.95 1.39 -0.14
N ASP A 36 2.87 2.15 0.93
CA ASP A 36 3.49 3.46 1.05
C ASP A 36 4.79 3.27 1.84
N ILE A 37 5.91 3.49 1.16
CA ILE A 37 7.26 3.40 1.72
C ILE A 37 7.73 4.82 1.98
N GLU A 38 7.99 5.12 3.24
CA GLU A 38 8.38 6.43 3.74
C GLU A 38 9.70 6.34 4.53
N PHE A 39 10.37 7.48 4.62
CA PHE A 39 11.57 7.64 5.44
C PHE A 39 11.26 8.63 6.55
N GLY A 40 11.36 8.16 7.79
CA GLY A 40 11.02 8.88 9.00
C GLY A 40 12.21 9.64 9.59
N GLU A 41 12.44 9.45 10.89
CA GLU A 41 13.23 10.38 11.67
C GLU A 41 14.75 10.24 11.48
N HIS A 42 15.43 11.34 11.84
CA HIS A 42 16.87 11.44 12.03
C HIS A 42 17.75 11.36 10.77
N PHE A 43 17.18 11.38 9.56
CA PHE A 43 17.97 11.53 8.34
C PHE A 43 18.51 12.96 8.20
N LYS A 44 19.82 13.09 7.97
CA LYS A 44 20.55 14.37 7.94
C LYS A 44 21.35 14.51 6.64
N LYS A 45 20.65 14.67 5.52
CA LYS A 45 21.23 14.68 4.15
C LYS A 45 21.90 13.36 3.79
N ASP A 46 21.32 12.26 4.27
CA ASP A 46 21.84 10.93 3.99
C ASP A 46 21.53 10.52 2.55
N LYS A 47 22.47 9.83 1.91
CA LYS A 47 22.27 9.27 0.57
C LYS A 47 21.83 7.82 0.65
N VAL A 48 20.80 7.48 -0.12
CA VAL A 48 20.29 6.12 -0.25
C VAL A 48 20.08 5.70 -1.69
N ASP A 49 20.26 4.40 -1.94
CA ASP A 49 19.67 3.72 -3.09
C ASP A 49 18.59 2.77 -2.59
N LEU A 50 17.40 2.80 -3.20
CA LEU A 50 16.32 1.87 -2.87
C LEU A 50 16.08 0.92 -4.05
N PHE A 51 15.99 -0.35 -3.73
CA PHE A 51 15.61 -1.40 -4.65
C PHE A 51 14.40 -2.14 -4.10
N ILE A 52 13.45 -2.45 -4.98
CA ILE A 52 12.36 -3.39 -4.69
C ILE A 52 12.58 -4.61 -5.55
N ASN A 53 12.75 -5.75 -4.88
CA ASN A 53 13.42 -6.95 -5.39
C ASN A 53 14.79 -6.56 -5.96
N ASP A 54 14.92 -6.57 -7.28
CA ASP A 54 16.15 -6.21 -8.00
C ASP A 54 16.00 -4.95 -8.88
N SER A 55 14.82 -4.32 -8.86
CA SER A 55 14.58 -3.08 -9.60
C SER A 55 15.00 -1.87 -8.78
N LEU A 56 15.89 -1.05 -9.34
CA LEU A 56 16.29 0.23 -8.78
C LEU A 56 15.13 1.23 -8.87
N ILE A 57 14.67 1.73 -7.72
CA ILE A 57 13.56 2.67 -7.63
C ILE A 57 14.06 4.11 -7.67
N PHE A 58 15.10 4.40 -6.89
CA PHE A 58 15.85 5.64 -6.98
C PHE A 58 17.30 5.42 -6.56
N LYS A 59 18.17 6.27 -7.07
CA LYS A 59 19.62 6.21 -6.87
C LYS A 59 20.10 7.53 -6.27
N ASN A 60 20.93 7.46 -5.23
CA ASN A 60 21.48 8.61 -4.52
C ASN A 60 20.41 9.62 -4.04
N ALA A 61 19.21 9.16 -3.67
CA ALA A 61 18.20 10.03 -3.11
C ALA A 61 18.70 10.62 -1.79
N ILE A 62 18.45 11.92 -1.58
CA ILE A 62 18.92 12.65 -0.39
C ILE A 62 17.78 12.73 0.61
N LEU A 63 17.96 12.05 1.74
CA LEU A 63 17.01 12.01 2.84
C LEU A 63 17.33 13.11 3.85
N THR A 64 16.36 14.01 4.08
CA THR A 64 16.42 15.01 5.16
C THR A 64 15.07 15.00 5.86
N SER A 65 15.06 14.55 7.11
CA SER A 65 13.83 14.54 7.91
C SER A 65 13.41 15.97 8.25
N ASN A 66 12.13 16.25 8.09
CA ASN A 66 11.56 17.51 8.52
C ASN A 66 11.44 17.53 10.05
N LYS A 67 11.78 18.67 10.65
CA LYS A 67 11.79 18.84 12.11
C LYS A 67 10.39 18.90 12.74
N TYR A 68 9.35 19.17 11.96
CA TYR A 68 7.98 19.36 12.46
C TYR A 68 7.10 18.12 12.36
N TYR A 69 7.43 17.18 11.48
CA TYR A 69 6.59 16.01 11.21
C TYR A 69 7.39 14.73 11.01
N GLY A 70 8.68 14.72 11.35
CA GLY A 70 9.55 13.53 11.36
C GLY A 70 9.89 12.91 10.00
N LEU A 71 9.13 13.17 8.94
CA LEU A 71 9.31 12.54 7.62
C LEU A 71 10.25 13.31 6.69
N THR A 72 10.84 12.58 5.76
CA THR A 72 11.46 13.16 4.57
C THR A 72 10.43 13.42 3.47
N TYR A 73 10.80 14.21 2.46
CA TYR A 73 9.97 14.39 1.24
C TYR A 73 10.09 13.23 0.25
N VAL A 74 10.94 12.23 0.53
CA VAL A 74 11.15 11.07 -0.34
C VAL A 74 10.17 9.98 0.08
N TRP A 75 9.41 9.49 -0.89
CA TRP A 75 8.43 8.42 -0.69
C TRP A 75 8.29 7.57 -1.96
N VAL A 76 7.79 6.36 -1.78
CA VAL A 76 7.45 5.42 -2.86
C VAL A 76 6.11 4.81 -2.57
N THR A 77 5.20 4.84 -3.54
CA THR A 77 3.95 4.10 -3.46
C THR A 77 3.99 2.96 -4.47
N VAL A 78 3.72 1.75 -4.00
CA VAL A 78 3.55 0.54 -4.81
C VAL A 78 2.06 0.21 -4.87
N GLU A 79 1.51 0.09 -6.07
CA GLU A 79 0.09 -0.26 -6.27
C GLU A 79 -0.04 -1.47 -7.19
N LYS A 80 -0.90 -2.42 -6.81
CA LYS A 80 -1.31 -3.52 -7.70
C LYS A 80 -2.60 -3.15 -8.44
N LYS A 81 -2.53 -3.09 -9.77
CA LYS A 81 -3.67 -2.83 -10.68
C LYS A 81 -3.74 -3.93 -11.74
N ASN A 82 -4.90 -4.58 -11.87
CA ASN A 82 -5.14 -5.64 -12.86
C ASN A 82 -4.05 -6.74 -12.86
N GLY A 83 -3.62 -7.17 -11.66
CA GLY A 83 -2.58 -8.19 -11.50
C GLY A 83 -1.14 -7.72 -11.73
N ARG A 84 -0.90 -6.46 -12.09
CA ARG A 84 0.44 -5.89 -12.31
C ARG A 84 0.77 -4.86 -11.23
N TYR A 85 2.06 -4.73 -10.94
CA TYR A 85 2.56 -3.78 -9.95
C TYR A 85 3.06 -2.51 -10.63
N PHE A 86 2.76 -1.38 -10.01
CA PHE A 86 3.16 -0.06 -10.46
C PHE A 86 3.79 0.69 -9.29
N ILE A 87 4.77 1.53 -9.59
CA ILE A 87 5.44 2.39 -8.63
C ILE A 87 5.27 3.84 -9.04
N SER A 88 4.96 4.69 -8.07
CA SER A 88 5.17 6.13 -8.13
C SER A 88 6.16 6.56 -7.05
N THR A 89 6.94 7.59 -7.33
CA THR A 89 7.93 8.14 -6.40
C THR A 89 7.72 9.63 -6.20
N SER A 90 8.27 10.18 -5.13
CA SER A 90 8.32 11.63 -4.89
C SER A 90 8.96 12.44 -6.03
N GLU A 91 9.91 11.85 -6.77
CA GLU A 91 10.63 12.49 -7.88
C GLU A 91 9.82 12.48 -9.17
N THR A 92 9.37 11.31 -9.60
CA THR A 92 8.70 11.15 -10.90
C THR A 92 7.24 11.55 -10.86
N LYS A 93 6.55 11.27 -9.73
CA LYS A 93 5.09 11.40 -9.53
C LYS A 93 4.22 10.67 -10.55
N THR A 94 4.79 10.11 -11.60
CA THR A 94 4.17 9.26 -12.61
C THR A 94 4.35 7.80 -12.22
N SER A 95 3.30 7.01 -12.42
CA SER A 95 3.34 5.57 -12.16
C SER A 95 4.01 4.84 -13.32
N TYR A 96 4.95 3.94 -13.02
CA TYR A 96 5.59 3.06 -13.99
C TYR A 96 5.52 1.59 -13.53
N PRO A 97 5.46 0.62 -14.46
CA PRO A 97 5.35 -0.78 -14.09
C PRO A 97 6.63 -1.33 -13.48
N ILE A 98 6.50 -2.26 -12.54
CA ILE A 98 7.59 -3.03 -11.93
C ILE A 98 7.20 -4.51 -11.84
N THR A 99 8.20 -5.39 -11.89
CA THR A 99 8.03 -6.81 -11.60
C THR A 99 8.21 -7.07 -10.10
N ILE A 100 7.18 -7.65 -9.47
CA ILE A 100 7.25 -8.14 -8.10
C ILE A 100 6.94 -9.63 -8.10
N ASP A 101 7.93 -10.45 -7.75
CA ASP A 101 7.91 -11.91 -7.95
C ASP A 101 7.01 -12.66 -6.94
N SER A 102 6.60 -12.01 -5.83
CA SER A 102 5.79 -12.67 -4.81
C SER A 102 4.97 -11.67 -3.98
N GLU A 103 4.02 -12.19 -3.18
CA GLU A 103 3.30 -11.39 -2.17
C GLU A 103 4.22 -10.84 -1.06
N VAL A 104 5.46 -11.33 -1.00
CA VAL A 104 6.55 -10.78 -0.21
C VAL A 104 7.41 -9.89 -1.10
N GLY A 105 7.38 -8.58 -0.86
CA GLY A 105 8.30 -7.64 -1.48
C GLY A 105 9.63 -7.66 -0.73
N LYS A 106 10.75 -7.92 -1.42
CA LYS A 106 12.08 -7.71 -0.84
C LYS A 106 12.42 -6.25 -1.03
N ILE A 107 12.74 -5.52 0.02
CA ILE A 107 13.33 -4.18 -0.09
C ILE A 107 14.80 -4.27 0.25
N ASN A 108 15.63 -3.83 -0.69
CA ASN A 108 17.03 -3.62 -0.43
C ASN A 108 17.31 -2.12 -0.36
N LEU A 109 17.86 -1.66 0.75
CA LEU A 109 18.24 -0.27 0.96
C LEU A 109 19.76 -0.20 1.10
N ARG A 110 20.42 0.54 0.22
CA ARG A 110 21.83 0.87 0.38
C ARG A 110 21.94 2.17 1.17
N TYR A 111 22.51 2.09 2.37
CA TYR A 111 22.70 3.24 3.26
C TYR A 111 24.14 3.24 3.77
N HIS A 112 24.83 4.38 3.62
CA HIS A 112 26.25 4.53 3.97
C HIS A 112 27.13 3.42 3.35
N GLY A 113 26.87 3.08 2.09
CA GLY A 113 27.59 2.04 1.35
C GLY A 113 27.25 0.59 1.74
N LYS A 114 26.45 0.37 2.79
CA LYS A 114 26.04 -0.97 3.25
C LYS A 114 24.67 -1.32 2.70
N LEU A 115 24.53 -2.53 2.18
CA LEU A 115 23.24 -3.07 1.74
C LEU A 115 22.49 -3.67 2.94
N LYS A 116 21.28 -3.20 3.18
CA LYS A 116 20.33 -3.74 4.16
C LYS A 116 19.15 -4.36 3.42
N LYS A 117 18.70 -5.52 3.86
CA LYS A 117 17.61 -6.28 3.22
C LYS A 117 16.45 -6.41 4.19
N PHE A 118 15.24 -6.17 3.70
CA PHE A 118 14.01 -6.18 4.48
C PHE A 118 12.94 -6.94 3.71
N GLU A 119 12.07 -7.63 4.44
CA GLU A 119 10.93 -8.34 3.86
C GLU A 119 9.62 -7.65 4.25
N ILE A 120 8.82 -7.34 3.24
CA ILE A 120 7.50 -6.74 3.40
C ILE A 120 6.47 -7.76 2.99
N LYS A 121 5.42 -7.91 3.79
CA LYS A 121 4.33 -8.86 3.49
C LYS A 121 3.04 -8.10 3.29
N SER A 122 2.28 -8.44 2.24
CA SER A 122 0.95 -7.89 1.94
C SER A 122 0.02 -7.82 3.17
N VAL A 123 0.10 -8.83 4.05
CA VAL A 123 -0.78 -8.99 5.22
C VAL A 123 -0.37 -8.17 6.45
N ARG A 124 0.85 -7.60 6.49
CA ARG A 124 1.40 -6.94 7.69
C ARG A 124 1.07 -5.44 7.79
N GLY A 125 0.43 -4.89 6.76
CA GLY A 125 0.07 -3.47 6.71
C GLY A 125 0.52 -2.82 5.40
N LYS A 126 0.07 -1.59 5.20
CA LYS A 126 0.32 -0.83 3.97
C LYS A 126 1.41 0.24 4.11
N TYR A 127 1.79 0.60 5.32
CA TYR A 127 2.82 1.61 5.55
C TYR A 127 4.11 0.94 5.93
N VAL A 128 5.21 1.32 5.28
CA VAL A 128 6.56 0.84 5.54
C VAL A 128 7.39 2.06 5.84
N VAL A 129 8.00 2.08 7.03
CA VAL A 129 8.76 3.25 7.47
C VAL A 129 10.16 2.84 7.80
N PHE A 130 11.11 3.49 7.14
CA PHE A 130 12.52 3.41 7.47
C PHE A 130 12.89 4.53 8.42
N ASN A 131 13.47 4.19 9.57
CA ASN A 131 13.98 5.17 10.52
C ASN A 131 15.48 4.94 10.74
N THR A 132 16.21 5.99 11.09
CA THR A 132 17.59 5.85 11.57
C THR A 132 17.60 5.91 13.10
N GLY A 133 18.23 4.93 13.74
CA GLY A 133 18.42 4.89 15.19
C GLY A 133 19.75 5.50 15.62
N ARG A 134 20.10 5.30 16.90
CA ARG A 134 21.44 5.61 17.40
C ARG A 134 22.48 4.78 16.62
N HIS A 135 23.64 5.38 16.33
CA HIS A 135 24.73 4.77 15.56
C HIS A 135 24.43 4.48 14.07
N SER A 136 23.50 5.21 13.45
CA SER A 136 23.21 5.08 12.01
C SER A 136 22.71 3.69 11.61
N GLU A 137 22.05 2.99 12.53
CA GLU A 137 21.33 1.76 12.21
C GLU A 137 20.00 2.11 11.55
N ILE A 138 19.69 1.48 10.41
CA ILE A 138 18.37 1.59 9.81
C ILE A 138 17.47 0.48 10.33
N THR A 139 16.31 0.88 10.84
CA THR A 139 15.20 -0.01 11.17
C THR A 139 14.11 0.12 10.12
N CYS A 140 13.33 -0.94 9.95
CA CYS A 140 12.18 -0.98 9.05
C CYS A 140 10.98 -1.47 9.86
N THR A 141 9.92 -0.69 9.88
CA THR A 141 8.64 -1.08 10.47
C THR A 141 7.58 -1.16 9.38
N GLN A 142 6.61 -2.05 9.56
CA GLN A 142 5.45 -2.16 8.67
C GLN A 142 4.17 -2.10 9.51
N THR A 143 3.26 -1.20 9.18
CA THR A 143 2.06 -0.91 9.96
C THR A 143 0.81 -0.80 9.10
N VAL A 144 -0.34 -1.07 9.72
CA VAL A 144 -1.67 -0.90 9.08
C VAL A 144 -2.09 0.57 9.05
N ARG A 145 -1.66 1.34 10.05
CA ARG A 145 -1.96 2.77 10.20
C ARG A 145 -0.78 3.62 9.72
N PRO A 146 -1.05 4.84 9.21
CA PRO A 146 0.01 5.77 8.89
C PRO A 146 0.89 5.98 10.12
N PRO A 147 2.20 6.15 9.93
CA PRO A 147 3.06 6.50 11.04
C PRO A 147 2.62 7.82 11.68
N LEU A 148 2.69 7.85 13.00
CA LEU A 148 2.58 9.07 13.78
C LEU A 148 4.01 9.51 14.09
N PHE A 149 4.29 10.78 13.85
CA PHE A 149 5.55 11.41 14.22
C PHE A 149 5.21 12.59 15.12
N ASP A 150 5.98 12.73 16.19
CA ASP A 150 5.82 13.79 17.19
C ASP A 150 6.66 15.03 16.83
#